data_AF-A0A6I6Y051-F1
#
_entry.id   AF-A0A6I6Y051-F1
#
_cell.length_a   1.000
_cell.length_b   1.000
_cell.length_c   1.000
_cell.angle_alpha   90.00
_cell.angle_beta   90.00
_cell.angle_gamma   90.00
#
_symmetry.space_group_name_H-M   'P 1'
#
loop_
_entity.id
_entity.type
_entity.pdbx_description
1 polymer ?
#
loop_
_entity_poly.entity_id
_entity_poly.type
_entity_poly.pdbx_seq_one_letter_code
_entity_poly.pdbx_strand_id
1 'polypeptide(L)'
;MPGHAGEMDISYGESGYARFPGMPPDENARVIAITQDPDGSLAVVCAVKGERKNFFIRITSNGKWDTLTGFRPIEVPADQDDSASHFEMIARNPAANTYIAQSTTYYMEEDQSIGTCAVGQYDLNFNPLSGFGKLGITLHTPGHAPTKPNTTEPVKVLRSERIGNEIRSLFISKRDTESEPTAWIALLDALTGLPLPGVGQARVALPILDVQPGTPTYPLRITDSDFLDDGSLVLAGSTDWRQIITKFKADGSLDTVFGINQVAAHRKEVKFSVDRQCKRVVTVAGTPRNFGEQSVLIVRRFFLDGRVDSDFGENGLVNIFMANYEWNTVIGVSIDSAQRVIIATNQRKGIDVSNHATVTRLLNSGHLDKSFGSLGHFQDPTLQLQNLLFNDGELKLLAQKGDDFLAIRLHL
;
A
#
# COMPACT_ATOMS: atom_id res chain seq x y z
N MET A 1 33.50 -0.14 -6.10
CA MET A 1 33.34 -0.60 -4.70
C MET A 1 31.83 -0.67 -4.44
N PRO A 2 31.31 -1.62 -3.66
CA PRO A 2 29.91 -1.53 -3.23
C PRO A 2 29.69 -0.20 -2.51
N GLY A 3 28.60 0.51 -2.81
CA GLY A 3 28.28 1.80 -2.19
C GLY A 3 27.99 1.66 -0.69
N HIS A 4 28.11 2.75 0.06
CA HIS A 4 27.80 2.73 1.49
C HIS A 4 26.29 2.66 1.71
N ALA A 5 25.86 2.02 2.80
CA ALA A 5 24.44 1.92 3.14
C ALA A 5 23.81 3.32 3.21
N GLY A 6 22.64 3.50 2.59
CA GLY A 6 21.94 4.79 2.49
C GLY A 6 22.43 5.69 1.37
N GLU A 7 23.46 5.32 0.62
CA GLU A 7 23.80 5.97 -0.65
C GLU A 7 22.91 5.44 -1.79
N MET A 8 22.64 6.33 -2.75
CA MET A 8 21.95 5.98 -3.99
C MET A 8 22.86 5.13 -4.87
N ASP A 9 22.34 4.02 -5.37
CA ASP A 9 23.07 3.16 -6.29
C ASP A 9 23.07 3.75 -7.70
N ILE A 10 24.17 4.41 -8.06
CA ILE A 10 24.33 5.09 -9.36
C ILE A 10 24.34 4.13 -10.56
N SER A 11 24.47 2.81 -10.34
CA SER A 11 24.42 1.80 -11.40
C SER A 11 23.00 1.36 -11.77
N TYR A 12 22.00 1.72 -10.96
CA TYR A 12 20.60 1.41 -11.21
C TYR A 12 20.00 2.40 -12.20
N GLY A 13 19.65 1.94 -13.40
CA GLY A 13 19.19 2.81 -14.49
C GLY A 13 20.29 3.72 -15.03
N GLU A 14 19.97 4.98 -15.31
CA GLU A 14 20.92 5.98 -15.77
C GLU A 14 21.27 6.94 -14.64
N SER A 15 22.52 6.90 -14.19
CA SER A 15 23.01 7.72 -13.06
C SER A 15 22.20 7.55 -11.76
N GLY A 16 21.71 6.33 -11.49
CA GLY A 16 20.91 5.99 -10.31
C GLY A 16 19.40 6.13 -10.47
N TYR A 17 18.94 6.57 -11.64
CA TYR A 17 17.53 6.76 -11.93
C TYR A 17 17.02 5.75 -12.96
N ALA A 18 16.14 4.87 -12.53
CA ALA A 18 15.34 4.04 -13.42
C ALA A 18 14.11 4.84 -13.90
N ARG A 19 14.20 5.39 -15.11
CA ARG A 19 13.11 6.15 -15.73
C ARG A 19 12.09 5.19 -16.35
N PHE A 20 10.81 5.51 -16.18
CA PHE A 20 9.76 4.80 -16.90
C PHE A 20 9.66 5.34 -18.33
N PRO A 21 9.38 4.49 -19.33
CA PRO A 21 9.22 4.94 -20.70
C PRO A 21 7.98 5.84 -20.81
N GLY A 22 8.07 6.91 -21.61
CA GLY A 22 6.91 7.70 -22.02
C GLY A 22 5.94 6.87 -22.84
N MET A 23 4.64 7.17 -22.75
CA MET A 23 3.61 6.40 -23.45
C MET A 23 3.33 6.97 -24.84
N PRO A 24 3.31 6.14 -25.90
CA PRO A 24 2.89 6.58 -27.23
C PRO A 24 1.41 7.05 -27.24
N PRO A 25 1.03 8.02 -28.09
CA PRO A 25 1.87 8.65 -29.10
C PRO A 25 2.69 9.86 -28.59
N ASP A 26 2.30 10.57 -27.52
CA ASP A 26 3.02 11.77 -27.04
C ASP A 26 2.67 12.16 -25.57
N GLU A 27 2.39 11.21 -24.68
CA GLU A 27 1.86 11.53 -23.35
C GLU A 27 2.72 11.11 -22.15
N ASN A 28 2.69 11.98 -21.12
CA ASN A 28 3.22 11.74 -19.79
C ASN A 28 2.48 10.56 -19.14
N ALA A 29 3.06 9.38 -19.21
CA ALA A 29 2.62 8.20 -18.49
C ALA A 29 2.69 8.44 -16.98
N ARG A 30 1.59 8.20 -16.26
CA ARG A 30 1.58 8.21 -14.80
C ARG A 30 1.75 6.79 -14.29
N VAL A 31 2.67 6.59 -13.34
CA VAL A 31 2.72 5.34 -12.56
C VAL A 31 1.51 5.30 -11.62
N ILE A 32 0.70 4.26 -11.73
CA ILE A 32 -0.51 4.05 -10.94
C ILE A 32 -0.23 3.12 -9.78
N ALA A 33 0.39 1.98 -10.08
CA ALA A 33 0.72 0.96 -9.09
C ALA A 33 2.07 0.34 -9.45
N ILE A 34 2.76 -0.15 -8.43
CA ILE A 34 4.08 -0.75 -8.62
C ILE A 34 4.32 -1.81 -7.55
N THR A 35 4.96 -2.91 -7.96
CA THR A 35 5.45 -3.95 -7.07
C THR A 35 6.84 -4.40 -7.51
N GLN A 36 7.58 -5.02 -6.59
CA GLN A 36 8.95 -5.49 -6.83
C GLN A 36 8.97 -7.01 -6.85
N ASP A 37 9.55 -7.57 -7.90
CA ASP A 37 9.78 -9.00 -8.05
C ASP A 37 10.98 -9.48 -7.21
N PRO A 38 11.04 -10.78 -6.87
CA PRO A 38 12.17 -11.36 -6.14
C PRO A 38 13.54 -11.19 -6.81
N ASP A 39 13.57 -11.08 -8.14
CA ASP A 39 14.79 -10.83 -8.90
C ASP A 39 15.22 -9.34 -8.91
N GLY A 40 14.45 -8.49 -8.25
CA GLY A 40 14.63 -7.04 -8.21
C GLY A 40 13.96 -6.30 -9.37
N SER A 41 13.39 -6.95 -10.37
CA SER A 41 12.63 -6.24 -11.40
C SER A 41 11.36 -5.59 -10.80
N LEU A 42 10.82 -4.59 -11.50
CA LEU A 42 9.60 -3.89 -11.10
C LEU A 42 8.50 -4.19 -12.12
N ALA A 43 7.35 -4.64 -11.62
CA ALA A 43 6.11 -4.70 -12.38
C ALA A 43 5.30 -3.44 -12.08
N VAL A 44 4.92 -2.72 -13.14
CA VAL A 44 4.35 -1.38 -13.02
C VAL A 44 3.06 -1.31 -13.82
N VAL A 45 2.02 -0.76 -13.20
CA VAL A 45 0.81 -0.34 -13.89
C VAL A 45 0.94 1.15 -14.16
N CYS A 46 0.82 1.53 -15.42
CA CYS A 46 0.87 2.91 -15.86
C CYS A 46 -0.43 3.28 -16.57
N ALA A 47 -0.82 4.55 -16.50
CA ALA A 47 -1.96 5.10 -17.24
C ALA A 47 -1.53 6.28 -18.12
N VAL A 48 -2.24 6.42 -19.23
CA VAL A 48 -2.14 7.55 -20.17
C VAL A 48 -2.99 8.70 -19.65
N LYS A 49 -2.52 9.95 -19.77
CA LYS A 49 -3.16 11.09 -19.09
C LYS A 49 -4.35 11.61 -19.90
N GLY A 50 -5.55 11.29 -19.47
CA GLY A 50 -6.79 11.73 -20.14
C GLY A 50 -7.39 10.66 -21.03
N GLU A 51 -6.69 9.53 -21.20
CA GLU A 51 -7.26 8.28 -21.68
C GLU A 51 -7.54 7.33 -20.53
N ARG A 52 -8.51 6.43 -20.71
CA ARG A 52 -8.83 5.37 -19.76
C ARG A 52 -8.17 4.06 -20.16
N LYS A 53 -6.88 4.11 -20.48
CA LYS A 53 -6.08 2.95 -20.87
C LYS A 53 -4.92 2.77 -19.92
N ASN A 54 -4.87 1.59 -19.32
CA ASN A 54 -3.78 1.18 -18.44
C ASN A 54 -2.92 0.12 -19.14
N PHE A 55 -1.64 0.13 -18.82
CA PHE A 55 -0.66 -0.81 -19.35
C PHE A 55 0.17 -1.37 -18.21
N PHE A 56 0.51 -2.66 -18.32
CA PHE A 56 1.64 -3.20 -17.61
C PHE A 56 2.93 -2.89 -18.38
N ILE A 57 3.96 -2.51 -17.64
CA ILE A 57 5.35 -2.47 -18.11
C ILE A 57 6.25 -3.15 -17.08
N ARG A 58 7.44 -3.54 -17.52
CA ARG A 58 8.49 -4.05 -16.65
C ARG A 58 9.73 -3.14 -16.70
N ILE A 59 10.27 -2.86 -15.52
CA ILE A 59 11.62 -2.33 -15.36
C ILE A 59 12.50 -3.50 -14.87
N THR A 60 13.60 -3.78 -15.55
CA THR A 60 14.54 -4.83 -15.19
C THR A 60 15.20 -4.56 -13.83
N SER A 61 15.83 -5.58 -13.25
CA SER A 61 16.54 -5.46 -11.97
C SER A 61 17.70 -4.46 -11.97
N ASN A 62 18.23 -4.12 -13.16
CA ASN A 62 19.23 -3.06 -13.35
C ASN A 62 18.63 -1.69 -13.70
N GLY A 63 17.30 -1.51 -13.59
CA GLY A 63 16.65 -0.21 -13.71
C GLY A 63 16.40 0.27 -15.14
N LYS A 64 16.33 -0.64 -16.11
CA LYS A 64 16.06 -0.31 -17.52
C LYS A 64 14.67 -0.78 -17.92
N TRP A 65 14.05 -0.09 -18.87
CA TRP A 65 12.80 -0.58 -19.46
C TRP A 65 13.03 -1.90 -20.21
N ASP A 66 12.23 -2.91 -19.91
CA ASP A 66 12.20 -4.17 -20.63
C ASP A 66 11.40 -4.05 -21.93
N THR A 67 12.12 -3.87 -23.04
CA THR A 67 11.53 -3.73 -24.37
C THR A 67 10.95 -5.03 -24.93
N LEU A 68 11.31 -6.20 -24.39
CA LEU A 68 10.74 -7.48 -24.80
C LEU A 68 9.33 -7.65 -24.25
N THR A 69 9.13 -7.27 -22.98
CA THR A 69 7.79 -7.17 -22.41
C THR A 69 6.99 -6.07 -23.10
N GLY A 70 7.61 -4.91 -23.34
CA GLY A 70 6.98 -3.77 -23.99
C GLY A 70 5.84 -3.16 -23.17
N PHE A 71 4.93 -2.46 -23.83
CA PHE A 71 3.67 -2.03 -23.23
C PHE A 71 2.63 -3.14 -23.39
N ARG A 72 2.12 -3.67 -22.28
CA ARG A 72 1.08 -4.71 -22.29
C ARG A 72 -0.26 -4.07 -21.92
N PRO A 73 -1.18 -3.88 -22.88
CA PRO A 73 -2.47 -3.26 -22.58
C PRO A 73 -3.26 -4.13 -21.60
N ILE A 74 -3.92 -3.49 -20.65
CA ILE A 74 -4.90 -4.14 -19.80
C ILE A 74 -6.23 -4.09 -20.55
N GLU A 75 -6.63 -5.22 -21.12
CA GLU A 75 -7.90 -5.33 -21.84
C GLU A 75 -9.09 -5.35 -20.87
N VAL A 76 -10.15 -4.68 -21.30
CA VAL A 76 -11.40 -4.50 -20.55
C VAL A 76 -12.46 -5.44 -21.14
N PRO A 77 -13.06 -6.34 -20.36
CA PRO A 77 -14.21 -7.11 -20.81
C PRO A 77 -15.35 -6.20 -21.29
N ALA A 78 -15.97 -6.52 -22.43
CA ALA A 78 -16.98 -5.67 -23.08
C ALA A 78 -18.28 -5.47 -22.27
N ASP A 79 -18.48 -6.23 -21.19
CA ASP A 79 -19.58 -6.08 -20.24
C ASP A 79 -19.26 -5.10 -19.09
N GLN A 80 -18.08 -4.47 -19.08
CA GLN A 80 -17.72 -3.39 -18.18
C GLN A 80 -17.92 -2.03 -18.85
N ASP A 81 -18.09 -0.99 -18.03
CA ASP A 81 -18.18 0.38 -18.54
C ASP A 81 -16.83 0.74 -19.20
N ASP A 82 -16.84 1.35 -20.39
CA ASP A 82 -15.66 1.90 -21.05
C ASP A 82 -14.93 2.94 -20.17
N SER A 83 -15.59 3.42 -19.10
CA SER A 83 -15.05 4.26 -18.04
C SER A 83 -14.14 3.56 -17.03
N ALA A 84 -14.17 2.23 -16.99
CA ALA A 84 -13.45 1.40 -16.06
C ALA A 84 -11.93 1.53 -16.20
N SER A 85 -11.29 2.13 -15.19
CA SER A 85 -9.83 2.13 -15.06
C SER A 85 -9.41 0.96 -14.19
N HIS A 86 -8.76 -0.05 -14.78
CA HIS A 86 -8.84 -1.41 -14.21
C HIS A 86 -7.97 -1.70 -13.01
N PHE A 87 -6.77 -1.11 -12.86
CA PHE A 87 -5.88 -1.47 -11.76
C PHE A 87 -5.20 -0.26 -11.13
N GLU A 88 -5.56 0.00 -9.87
CA GLU A 88 -4.94 0.97 -8.96
C GLU A 88 -3.96 0.30 -7.99
N MET A 89 -3.89 -1.03 -8.00
CA MET A 89 -3.01 -1.84 -7.20
C MET A 89 -2.45 -3.00 -8.01
N ILE A 90 -1.20 -3.39 -7.70
CA ILE A 90 -0.58 -4.62 -8.18
C ILE A 90 0.24 -5.21 -7.04
N ALA A 91 0.14 -6.52 -6.86
CA ALA A 91 0.89 -7.29 -5.88
C ALA A 91 1.49 -8.52 -6.55
N ARG A 92 2.74 -8.80 -6.21
CA ARG A 92 3.44 -10.03 -6.62
C ARG A 92 3.02 -11.19 -5.73
N ASN A 93 2.73 -12.37 -6.32
CA ASN A 93 2.56 -13.62 -5.58
C ASN A 93 3.67 -14.62 -5.90
N PRO A 94 4.79 -14.63 -5.14
CA PRO A 94 5.95 -15.47 -5.43
C PRO A 94 5.61 -16.95 -5.57
N ALA A 95 4.73 -17.50 -4.73
CA ALA A 95 4.42 -18.92 -4.70
C ALA A 95 3.75 -19.43 -5.99
N ALA A 96 2.89 -18.60 -6.61
CA ALA A 96 2.16 -18.97 -7.83
C ALA A 96 2.82 -18.45 -9.11
N ASN A 97 3.89 -17.65 -9.02
CA ASN A 97 4.45 -16.95 -10.17
C ASN A 97 3.43 -16.13 -10.97
N THR A 98 2.54 -15.44 -10.25
CA THR A 98 1.53 -14.54 -10.83
C THR A 98 1.58 -13.15 -10.19
N TYR A 99 0.86 -12.23 -10.80
CA TYR A 99 0.45 -10.96 -10.23
C TYR A 99 -1.04 -10.96 -9.93
N ILE A 100 -1.40 -10.26 -8.87
CA ILE A 100 -2.78 -9.87 -8.58
C ILE A 100 -2.86 -8.37 -8.78
N ALA A 101 -3.79 -7.93 -9.60
CA ALA A 101 -4.07 -6.52 -9.81
C ALA A 101 -5.47 -6.20 -9.31
N GLN A 102 -5.69 -5.00 -8.79
CA GLN A 102 -7.01 -4.62 -8.29
C GLN A 102 -7.34 -3.13 -8.50
N SER A 103 -8.62 -2.83 -8.74
CA SER A 103 -9.16 -1.46 -8.73
C SER A 103 -10.63 -1.44 -8.36
N THR A 104 -11.11 -0.23 -8.13
CA THR A 104 -12.51 0.12 -8.26
C THR A 104 -12.87 0.25 -9.75
N THR A 105 -13.99 -0.35 -10.14
CA THR A 105 -14.54 -0.23 -11.50
C THR A 105 -16.06 -0.05 -11.44
N TYR A 106 -16.68 0.11 -12.60
CA TYR A 106 -18.13 0.27 -12.75
C TYR A 106 -18.62 -0.59 -13.92
N TYR A 107 -19.86 -1.03 -13.84
CA TYR A 107 -20.57 -1.61 -14.98
C TYR A 107 -21.95 -0.97 -15.13
N MET A 108 -22.50 -1.06 -16.34
CA MET A 108 -23.85 -0.56 -16.62
C MET A 108 -24.85 -1.70 -16.46
N GLU A 109 -25.89 -1.45 -15.67
CA GLU A 109 -27.07 -2.30 -15.58
C GLU A 109 -28.29 -1.44 -15.93
N GLU A 110 -28.94 -1.76 -17.05
CA GLU A 110 -29.95 -0.89 -17.69
C GLU A 110 -29.38 0.53 -17.93
N ASP A 111 -29.92 1.55 -17.27
CA ASP A 111 -29.47 2.95 -17.35
C ASP A 111 -28.69 3.40 -16.09
N GLN A 112 -28.16 2.45 -15.31
CA GLN A 112 -27.52 2.72 -14.02
C GLN A 112 -26.05 2.27 -13.99
N SER A 113 -25.19 3.14 -13.46
CA SER A 113 -23.79 2.82 -13.20
C SER A 113 -23.64 2.23 -11.79
N ILE A 114 -23.09 1.01 -11.70
CA ILE A 114 -22.93 0.28 -10.44
C ILE A 114 -21.44 0.16 -10.12
N GLY A 115 -21.03 0.71 -8.97
CA GLY A 115 -19.66 0.60 -8.47
C GLY A 115 -19.34 -0.81 -7.97
N THR A 116 -18.21 -1.35 -8.43
CA THR A 116 -17.77 -2.72 -8.13
C THR A 116 -16.25 -2.80 -7.96
N CYS A 117 -15.76 -3.93 -7.46
CA CYS A 117 -14.33 -4.22 -7.38
C CYS A 117 -13.93 -5.11 -8.56
N ALA A 118 -12.87 -4.75 -9.28
CA ALA A 118 -12.20 -5.64 -10.23
C ALA A 118 -10.98 -6.27 -9.57
N VAL A 119 -10.87 -7.60 -9.64
CA VAL A 119 -9.66 -8.35 -9.29
C VAL A 119 -9.17 -9.04 -10.54
N GLY A 120 -7.90 -8.82 -10.89
CA GLY A 120 -7.25 -9.44 -12.03
C GLY A 120 -6.11 -10.38 -11.62
N GLN A 121 -5.90 -11.45 -12.38
CA GLN A 121 -4.72 -12.30 -12.28
C GLN A 121 -3.98 -12.41 -13.60
N TYR A 122 -2.65 -12.26 -13.52
CA TYR A 122 -1.75 -12.22 -14.66
C TYR A 122 -0.52 -13.08 -14.43
N ASP A 123 0.02 -13.68 -15.49
CA ASP A 123 1.30 -14.40 -15.44
C ASP A 123 2.50 -13.43 -15.37
N LEU A 124 3.72 -13.97 -15.34
CA LEU A 124 4.95 -13.15 -15.32
C LEU A 124 5.20 -12.35 -16.60
N ASN A 125 4.44 -12.55 -17.66
CA ASN A 125 4.51 -11.77 -18.90
C ASN A 125 3.30 -10.84 -19.05
N PHE A 126 2.52 -10.67 -17.98
CA PHE A 126 1.29 -9.88 -17.94
C PHE A 126 0.18 -10.41 -18.85
N ASN A 127 0.22 -11.69 -19.24
CA ASN A 127 -0.91 -12.30 -19.92
C ASN A 127 -2.01 -12.63 -18.88
N PRO A 128 -3.28 -12.38 -19.21
CA PRO A 128 -4.40 -12.83 -18.38
C PRO A 128 -4.32 -14.32 -18.04
N LEU A 129 -4.52 -14.67 -16.76
CA LEU A 129 -4.52 -16.06 -16.35
C LEU A 129 -5.75 -16.78 -16.90
N SER A 130 -5.52 -17.85 -17.67
CA SER A 130 -6.60 -18.65 -18.25
C SER A 130 -7.46 -19.28 -17.15
N GLY A 131 -8.79 -19.21 -17.31
CA GLY A 131 -9.77 -19.74 -16.36
C GLY A 131 -10.14 -18.80 -15.21
N PHE A 132 -9.43 -17.68 -15.05
CA PHE A 132 -9.73 -16.68 -14.02
C PHE A 132 -10.59 -15.55 -14.60
N GLY A 133 -11.90 -15.55 -14.30
CA GLY A 133 -12.83 -14.55 -14.81
C GLY A 133 -12.82 -14.36 -16.34
N LYS A 134 -13.24 -13.17 -16.80
CA LYS A 134 -13.21 -12.77 -18.22
C LYS A 134 -11.95 -11.94 -18.46
N LEU A 135 -11.14 -12.32 -19.45
CA LEU A 135 -9.83 -11.70 -19.73
C LEU A 135 -8.92 -11.61 -18.48
N GLY A 136 -8.95 -12.62 -17.62
CA GLY A 136 -8.16 -12.63 -16.38
C GLY A 136 -8.72 -11.72 -15.29
N ILE A 137 -9.94 -11.19 -15.45
CA ILE A 137 -10.58 -10.24 -14.54
C ILE A 137 -11.91 -10.79 -14.06
N THR A 138 -12.13 -10.72 -12.76
CA THR A 138 -13.41 -11.02 -12.13
C THR A 138 -13.94 -9.77 -11.41
N LEU A 139 -15.26 -9.61 -11.42
CA LEU A 139 -15.95 -8.49 -10.80
C LEU A 139 -16.69 -8.96 -9.56
N HIS A 140 -16.62 -8.13 -8.52
CA HIS A 140 -17.25 -8.42 -7.24
C HIS A 140 -17.97 -7.20 -6.69
N THR A 141 -19.28 -7.15 -6.91
CA THR A 141 -20.16 -6.06 -6.45
C THR A 141 -20.50 -6.25 -4.99
N PRO A 142 -20.14 -5.36 -4.03
CA PRO A 142 -20.45 -5.52 -2.61
C PRO A 142 -21.92 -5.89 -2.39
N GLY A 143 -22.19 -6.81 -1.46
CA GLY A 143 -23.56 -7.19 -1.14
C GLY A 143 -24.12 -6.06 -0.32
N HIS A 144 -25.21 -5.43 -0.77
CA HIS A 144 -25.67 -4.13 -0.28
C HIS A 144 -24.72 -2.96 -0.62
N ALA A 145 -23.99 -3.04 -1.75
CA ALA A 145 -23.59 -1.79 -2.41
C ALA A 145 -24.89 -1.07 -2.80
N PRO A 146 -24.98 0.27 -2.64
CA PRO A 146 -26.21 0.98 -2.89
C PRO A 146 -26.73 0.65 -4.27
N THR A 147 -27.86 -0.05 -4.31
CA THR A 147 -28.70 -0.20 -5.48
C THR A 147 -29.34 1.15 -5.87
N LYS A 148 -28.83 2.26 -5.32
CA LYS A 148 -29.30 3.61 -5.54
C LYS A 148 -28.20 4.45 -6.18
N PRO A 149 -28.52 5.23 -7.22
CA PRO A 149 -27.56 5.65 -8.25
C PRO A 149 -26.71 6.88 -7.84
N ASN A 150 -26.79 7.30 -6.58
CA ASN A 150 -26.23 8.56 -6.07
C ASN A 150 -25.42 8.32 -4.79
N THR A 151 -24.54 7.31 -4.78
CA THR A 151 -23.56 7.21 -3.70
C THR A 151 -22.53 8.32 -3.85
N THR A 152 -22.43 9.15 -2.82
CA THR A 152 -21.38 10.17 -2.72
C THR A 152 -19.98 9.58 -2.59
N GLU A 153 -19.83 8.27 -2.30
CA GLU A 153 -18.53 7.60 -2.23
C GLU A 153 -18.53 6.26 -2.98
N PRO A 154 -17.61 6.05 -3.94
CA PRO A 154 -17.46 4.79 -4.66
C PRO A 154 -16.84 3.70 -3.78
N VAL A 155 -17.02 2.44 -4.18
CA VAL A 155 -16.30 1.31 -3.58
C VAL A 155 -14.80 1.61 -3.67
N LYS A 156 -14.03 1.44 -2.60
CA LYS A 156 -12.58 1.65 -2.61
C LYS A 156 -11.85 0.38 -2.24
N VAL A 157 -10.99 -0.08 -3.11
CA VAL A 157 -10.09 -1.19 -2.84
C VAL A 157 -8.93 -0.75 -1.94
N LEU A 158 -8.55 -1.61 -0.99
CA LEU A 158 -7.43 -1.36 -0.09
C LEU A 158 -6.30 -2.38 -0.18
N ARG A 159 -6.62 -3.66 -0.43
CA ARG A 159 -5.63 -4.75 -0.50
C ARG A 159 -6.23 -5.98 -1.18
N SER A 160 -5.44 -6.66 -2.01
CA SER A 160 -5.69 -8.07 -2.33
C SER A 160 -4.41 -8.88 -2.23
N GLU A 161 -4.55 -10.08 -1.70
CA GLU A 161 -3.45 -11.01 -1.54
C GLU A 161 -3.93 -12.44 -1.71
N ARG A 162 -3.11 -13.29 -2.29
CA ARG A 162 -3.41 -14.72 -2.40
C ARG A 162 -2.80 -15.47 -1.23
N ILE A 163 -3.65 -16.22 -0.54
CA ILE A 163 -3.28 -17.06 0.59
C ILE A 163 -3.75 -18.48 0.27
N GLY A 164 -2.80 -19.35 -0.05
CA GLY A 164 -3.08 -20.69 -0.54
C GLY A 164 -3.92 -20.69 -1.82
N ASN A 165 -5.11 -21.27 -1.74
CA ASN A 165 -6.05 -21.41 -2.86
C ASN A 165 -7.11 -20.29 -2.89
N GLU A 166 -6.97 -19.26 -2.06
CA GLU A 166 -7.91 -18.14 -1.96
C GLU A 166 -7.21 -16.82 -2.32
N ILE A 167 -7.94 -15.90 -2.93
CA ILE A 167 -7.60 -14.47 -2.90
C ILE A 167 -8.46 -13.80 -1.84
N ARG A 168 -7.82 -13.14 -0.88
CA ARG A 168 -8.46 -12.29 0.10
C ARG A 168 -8.40 -10.86 -0.37
N SER A 169 -9.54 -10.20 -0.39
CA SER A 169 -9.68 -8.85 -0.91
C SER A 169 -10.37 -7.93 0.09
N LEU A 170 -9.67 -6.91 0.55
CA LEU A 170 -10.18 -5.86 1.43
C LEU A 170 -10.62 -4.65 0.61
N PHE A 171 -11.84 -4.19 0.84
CA PHE A 171 -12.39 -3.00 0.22
C PHE A 171 -13.35 -2.27 1.17
N ILE A 172 -13.67 -1.02 0.87
CA ILE A 172 -14.62 -0.18 1.60
C ILE A 172 -15.81 0.12 0.69
N SER A 173 -17.02 0.05 1.24
CA SER A 173 -18.24 0.53 0.58
C SER A 173 -19.27 0.97 1.62
N LYS A 174 -20.20 1.84 1.23
CA LYS A 174 -21.30 2.29 2.10
C LYS A 174 -22.45 1.28 2.07
N ARG A 175 -23.01 0.90 3.22
CA ARG A 175 -24.24 0.10 3.28
C ARG A 175 -25.45 0.96 2.93
N ASP A 176 -26.43 0.40 2.26
CA ASP A 176 -27.69 1.05 1.88
C ASP A 176 -28.43 1.71 3.06
N THR A 177 -28.27 1.16 4.26
CA THR A 177 -28.98 1.55 5.49
C THR A 177 -28.16 2.43 6.43
N GLU A 178 -26.89 2.70 6.15
CA GLU A 178 -25.99 3.43 7.05
C GLU A 178 -25.50 4.73 6.40
N SER A 179 -25.24 5.76 7.21
CA SER A 179 -24.69 7.02 6.71
C SER A 179 -23.19 6.94 6.41
N GLU A 180 -22.50 5.92 6.92
CA GLU A 180 -21.03 5.82 6.94
C GLU A 180 -20.46 4.65 6.12
N PRO A 181 -19.25 4.79 5.55
CA PRO A 181 -18.55 3.70 4.87
C PRO A 181 -18.19 2.55 5.81
N THR A 182 -18.40 1.32 5.34
CA THR A 182 -18.03 0.07 6.04
C THR A 182 -16.91 -0.64 5.28
N ALA A 183 -15.93 -1.19 5.99
CA ALA A 183 -14.90 -2.04 5.40
C ALA A 183 -15.38 -3.49 5.31
N TRP A 184 -15.00 -4.18 4.24
CA TRP A 184 -15.45 -5.51 3.90
C TRP A 184 -14.29 -6.38 3.41
N ILE A 185 -14.35 -7.67 3.74
CA ILE A 185 -13.45 -8.69 3.20
C ILE A 185 -14.25 -9.61 2.28
N ALA A 186 -13.78 -9.79 1.03
CA ALA A 186 -14.25 -10.84 0.12
C ALA A 186 -13.19 -11.95 -0.01
N LEU A 187 -13.69 -13.18 -0.18
CA LEU A 187 -12.90 -14.37 -0.45
C LEU A 187 -13.24 -14.89 -1.84
N LEU A 188 -12.23 -15.02 -2.68
CA LEU A 188 -12.34 -15.47 -4.05
C LEU A 188 -11.51 -16.73 -4.24
N ASP A 189 -11.99 -17.65 -5.05
CA ASP A 189 -11.23 -18.81 -5.49
C ASP A 189 -10.06 -18.32 -6.34
N ALA A 190 -8.85 -18.72 -5.98
CA ALA A 190 -7.65 -18.22 -6.65
C ALA A 190 -7.45 -18.77 -8.07
N LEU A 191 -8.20 -19.78 -8.49
CA LEU A 191 -8.09 -20.34 -9.84
C LEU A 191 -9.14 -19.70 -10.78
N THR A 192 -10.36 -19.52 -10.28
CA THR A 192 -11.51 -19.12 -11.09
C THR A 192 -11.93 -17.67 -10.89
N GLY A 193 -11.57 -17.08 -9.74
CA GLY A 193 -12.06 -15.77 -9.31
C GLY A 193 -13.48 -15.80 -8.78
N LEU A 194 -14.12 -16.97 -8.70
CA LEU A 194 -15.49 -17.08 -8.19
C LEU A 194 -15.50 -16.88 -6.66
N PRO A 195 -16.55 -16.26 -6.08
CA PRO A 195 -16.67 -16.16 -4.63
C PRO A 195 -16.68 -17.53 -3.95
N LEU A 196 -15.92 -17.70 -2.87
CA LEU A 196 -15.91 -18.94 -2.08
C LEU A 196 -16.96 -18.92 -0.94
N PRO A 197 -17.53 -20.09 -0.56
CA PRO A 197 -18.39 -20.22 0.63
C PRO A 197 -17.58 -20.16 1.95
N GLY A 198 -18.19 -19.73 3.06
CA GLY A 198 -17.55 -19.69 4.39
C GLY A 198 -18.05 -18.52 5.24
N VAL A 199 -17.14 -17.61 5.63
CA VAL A 199 -17.41 -16.16 5.60
C VAL A 199 -18.18 -15.88 4.30
N GLY A 200 -19.51 -15.97 4.33
CA GLY A 200 -20.28 -16.41 3.15
C GLY A 200 -21.77 -16.32 3.42
N GLN A 201 -22.54 -15.55 2.68
CA GLN A 201 -22.51 -15.39 1.23
C GLN A 201 -21.98 -14.02 0.77
N ALA A 202 -20.67 -14.01 0.50
CA ALA A 202 -19.88 -13.02 -0.24
C ALA A 202 -19.11 -11.92 0.49
N ARG A 203 -19.33 -11.62 1.78
CA ARG A 203 -18.47 -10.66 2.52
C ARG A 203 -18.63 -10.74 4.04
N VAL A 204 -17.59 -10.37 4.79
CA VAL A 204 -17.73 -9.93 6.19
C VAL A 204 -17.45 -8.44 6.29
N ALA A 205 -18.43 -7.70 6.81
CA ALA A 205 -18.20 -6.34 7.24
C ALA A 205 -17.44 -6.32 8.55
N LEU A 206 -16.42 -5.48 8.61
CA LEU A 206 -15.68 -5.26 9.85
C LEU A 206 -16.57 -4.49 10.83
N PRO A 207 -16.59 -4.88 12.12
CA PRO A 207 -17.35 -4.17 13.14
C PRO A 207 -16.82 -2.74 13.32
N ILE A 208 -17.73 -1.82 13.66
CA ILE A 208 -17.35 -0.49 14.14
C ILE A 208 -16.65 -0.66 15.49
N LEU A 209 -15.49 -0.02 15.63
CA LEU A 209 -14.64 -0.17 16.81
C LEU A 209 -15.09 0.79 17.91
N ASP A 210 -15.35 0.24 19.11
CA ASP A 210 -15.46 1.02 20.33
C ASP A 210 -14.06 1.24 20.92
N VAL A 211 -13.43 2.35 20.55
CA VAL A 211 -12.07 2.69 20.98
C VAL A 211 -12.06 3.31 22.38
N GLN A 212 -13.16 3.93 22.81
CA GLN A 212 -13.29 4.50 24.14
C GLN A 212 -14.74 4.39 24.65
N PRO A 213 -14.97 3.59 25.71
CA PRO A 213 -16.28 3.47 26.32
C PRO A 213 -16.89 4.82 26.70
N GLY A 214 -18.14 5.04 26.29
CA GLY A 214 -18.88 6.27 26.59
C GLY A 214 -18.68 7.42 25.61
N THR A 215 -17.91 7.22 24.53
CA THR A 215 -17.81 8.17 23.40
C THR A 215 -18.56 7.65 22.17
N PRO A 216 -18.97 8.54 21.24
CA PRO A 216 -19.52 8.09 19.96
C PRO A 216 -18.51 7.22 19.20
N THR A 217 -19.00 6.11 18.64
CA THR A 217 -18.19 5.23 17.80
C THR A 217 -18.16 5.74 16.37
N TYR A 218 -16.98 5.75 15.75
CA TYR A 218 -16.80 6.17 14.36
C TYR A 218 -16.19 5.04 13.53
N PRO A 219 -16.54 4.97 12.22
CA PRO A 219 -15.88 4.03 11.31
C PRO A 219 -14.36 4.29 11.30
N LEU A 220 -13.59 3.21 11.20
CA LEU A 220 -12.15 3.31 11.07
C LEU A 220 -11.81 3.83 9.68
N ARG A 221 -11.19 5.02 9.58
CA ARG A 221 -10.55 5.45 8.34
C ARG A 221 -9.27 4.64 8.17
N ILE A 222 -9.33 3.57 7.38
CA ILE A 222 -8.20 2.68 7.12
C ILE A 222 -7.15 3.43 6.28
N THR A 223 -5.90 3.39 6.74
CA THR A 223 -4.76 4.03 6.07
C THR A 223 -3.71 3.04 5.63
N ASP A 224 -3.76 1.81 6.16
CA ASP A 224 -2.89 0.71 5.78
C ASP A 224 -3.51 -0.63 6.22
N SER A 225 -3.10 -1.72 5.58
CA SER A 225 -3.63 -3.07 5.82
C SER A 225 -2.71 -4.17 5.29
N ASP A 226 -2.63 -5.29 6.00
CA ASP A 226 -1.86 -6.47 5.56
C ASP A 226 -2.53 -7.76 6.02
N PHE A 227 -2.64 -8.74 5.13
CA PHE A 227 -3.14 -10.06 5.47
C PHE A 227 -1.99 -10.94 5.98
N LEU A 228 -2.27 -11.77 6.98
CA LEU A 228 -1.33 -12.75 7.51
C LEU A 228 -1.57 -14.13 6.88
N ASP A 229 -0.59 -15.01 6.99
CA ASP A 229 -0.61 -16.35 6.38
C ASP A 229 -1.77 -17.23 6.91
N ASP A 230 -2.26 -16.95 8.12
CA ASP A 230 -3.42 -17.62 8.72
C ASP A 230 -4.78 -17.05 8.25
N GLY A 231 -4.76 -16.09 7.33
CA GLY A 231 -5.93 -15.41 6.78
C GLY A 231 -6.47 -14.27 7.66
N SER A 232 -5.87 -14.02 8.83
CA SER A 232 -6.18 -12.86 9.66
C SER A 232 -5.68 -11.56 9.01
N LEU A 233 -6.17 -10.42 9.50
CA LEU A 233 -5.94 -9.11 8.90
C LEU A 233 -5.48 -8.12 9.97
N VAL A 234 -4.35 -7.45 9.74
CA VAL A 234 -3.94 -6.30 10.54
C VAL A 234 -4.40 -5.03 9.83
N LEU A 235 -5.04 -4.12 10.57
CA LEU A 235 -5.48 -2.82 10.07
C LEU A 235 -4.89 -1.69 10.88
N ALA A 236 -4.43 -0.66 10.18
CA ALA A 236 -4.10 0.62 10.78
C ALA A 236 -5.00 1.71 10.21
N GLY A 237 -5.35 2.67 11.06
CA GLY A 237 -6.22 3.75 10.64
C GLY A 237 -6.42 4.79 11.73
N SER A 238 -7.30 5.73 11.44
CA SER A 238 -7.69 6.78 12.37
C SER A 238 -9.17 6.73 12.69
N THR A 239 -9.53 6.85 13.98
CA THR A 239 -10.90 7.00 14.48
C THR A 239 -10.89 7.89 15.71
N ASP A 240 -11.85 8.80 15.85
CA ASP A 240 -11.95 9.78 16.94
C ASP A 240 -10.63 10.44 17.36
N TRP A 241 -9.92 11.06 16.42
CA TRP A 241 -8.59 11.68 16.65
C TRP A 241 -7.50 10.75 17.18
N ARG A 242 -7.69 9.44 17.12
CA ARG A 242 -6.70 8.43 17.50
C ARG A 242 -6.26 7.69 16.27
N GLN A 243 -4.96 7.54 16.12
CA GLN A 243 -4.37 6.54 15.23
C GLN A 243 -4.28 5.24 16.00
N ILE A 244 -4.78 4.17 15.41
CA ILE A 244 -4.80 2.85 16.04
C ILE A 244 -4.25 1.79 15.09
N ILE A 245 -3.84 0.67 15.67
CA ILE A 245 -3.69 -0.59 14.99
C ILE A 245 -4.56 -1.64 15.68
N THR A 246 -5.21 -2.49 14.91
CA THR A 246 -6.00 -3.61 15.40
C THR A 246 -5.85 -4.82 14.48
N LYS A 247 -6.32 -5.97 14.92
CA LYS A 247 -6.28 -7.22 14.16
C LYS A 247 -7.66 -7.85 14.14
N PHE A 248 -8.04 -8.38 12.99
CA PHE A 248 -9.24 -9.19 12.78
C PHE A 248 -8.82 -10.62 12.49
N LYS A 249 -9.57 -11.58 13.00
CA LYS A 249 -9.36 -13.00 12.70
C LYS A 249 -9.74 -13.30 11.25
N ALA A 250 -9.40 -14.50 10.78
CA ALA A 250 -9.69 -14.92 9.40
C ALA A 250 -11.20 -14.97 9.07
N ASP A 251 -12.05 -15.02 10.10
CA ASP A 251 -13.51 -14.92 10.01
C ASP A 251 -14.04 -13.47 10.00
N GLY A 252 -13.16 -12.48 10.10
CA GLY A 252 -13.46 -11.05 10.16
C GLY A 252 -13.95 -10.54 11.51
N SER A 253 -14.00 -11.38 12.56
CA SER A 253 -14.25 -10.93 13.93
C SER A 253 -13.02 -10.24 14.52
N LEU A 254 -13.23 -9.29 15.46
CA LEU A 254 -12.15 -8.60 16.14
C LEU A 254 -11.29 -9.58 16.95
N ASP A 255 -9.98 -9.54 16.80
CA ASP A 255 -9.03 -10.27 17.64
C ASP A 255 -8.88 -9.53 18.98
N THR A 256 -9.70 -9.90 19.96
CA THR A 256 -9.71 -9.25 21.28
C THR A 256 -8.45 -9.49 22.10
N VAL A 257 -7.61 -10.45 21.72
CA VAL A 257 -6.29 -10.66 22.35
C VAL A 257 -5.33 -9.58 21.86
N PHE A 258 -5.28 -9.35 20.55
CA PHE A 258 -4.51 -8.24 20.00
C PHE A 258 -5.07 -6.89 20.46
N GLY A 259 -6.39 -6.77 20.52
CA GLY A 259 -7.11 -5.60 20.99
C GLY A 259 -7.05 -4.41 20.02
N ILE A 260 -7.26 -3.22 20.58
CA ILE A 260 -7.16 -1.94 19.86
C ILE A 260 -6.00 -1.17 20.48
N ASN A 261 -4.89 -1.08 19.74
CA ASN A 261 -3.66 -0.45 20.23
C ASN A 261 -3.55 0.97 19.68
N GLN A 262 -3.49 1.95 20.58
CA GLN A 262 -3.27 3.34 20.17
C GLN A 262 -1.82 3.54 19.73
N VAL A 263 -1.64 4.19 18.58
CA VAL A 263 -0.32 4.60 18.07
C VAL A 263 -0.01 6.03 18.49
N ALA A 264 -0.94 6.96 18.22
CA ALA A 264 -0.83 8.37 18.59
C ALA A 264 -2.22 9.04 18.63
N ALA A 265 -2.28 10.29 19.08
CA ALA A 265 -3.51 11.06 19.30
C ALA A 265 -3.73 12.15 18.24
N HIS A 266 -3.69 11.78 16.95
CA HIS A 266 -3.93 12.70 15.82
C HIS A 266 -4.76 12.04 14.70
N ARG A 267 -5.17 12.84 13.69
CA ARG A 267 -5.96 12.40 12.51
C ARG A 267 -5.14 12.07 11.26
N LYS A 268 -3.81 12.09 11.34
CA LYS A 268 -2.96 11.81 10.18
C LYS A 268 -2.94 10.32 9.84
N GLU A 269 -2.30 9.97 8.73
CA GLU A 269 -2.13 8.57 8.34
C GLU A 269 -1.10 7.86 9.21
N VAL A 270 -1.37 6.58 9.45
CA VAL A 270 -0.42 5.63 10.05
C VAL A 270 -0.12 4.57 8.99
N LYS A 271 1.17 4.27 8.82
CA LYS A 271 1.65 3.14 8.01
C LYS A 271 2.22 2.08 8.93
N PHE A 272 2.22 0.83 8.49
CA PHE A 272 2.86 -0.23 9.24
C PHE A 272 3.53 -1.26 8.35
N SER A 273 4.39 -2.06 8.97
CA SER A 273 4.99 -3.23 8.36
C SER A 273 4.86 -4.41 9.32
N VAL A 274 4.51 -5.57 8.79
CA VAL A 274 4.43 -6.82 9.54
C VAL A 274 5.71 -7.61 9.34
N ASP A 275 6.39 -7.91 10.44
CA ASP A 275 7.44 -8.91 10.50
C ASP A 275 6.82 -10.26 10.86
N ARG A 276 6.57 -11.07 9.82
CA ARG A 276 6.00 -12.42 9.96
C ARG A 276 6.95 -13.36 10.71
N GLN A 277 8.27 -13.17 10.60
CA GLN A 277 9.27 -14.05 11.19
C GLN A 277 9.31 -13.91 12.72
N CYS A 278 9.44 -12.69 13.24
CA CYS A 278 9.44 -12.47 14.69
C CYS A 278 8.05 -12.16 15.25
N LYS A 279 7.00 -12.25 14.42
CA LYS A 279 5.60 -12.00 14.78
C LYS A 279 5.41 -10.62 15.42
N ARG A 280 5.90 -9.58 14.74
CA ARG A 280 5.84 -8.19 15.19
C ARG A 280 5.18 -7.30 14.15
N VAL A 281 4.71 -6.14 14.60
CA VAL A 281 4.25 -5.05 13.75
C VAL A 281 4.96 -3.77 14.17
N VAL A 282 5.49 -3.04 13.20
CA VAL A 282 6.04 -1.70 13.40
C VAL A 282 5.14 -0.69 12.73
N THR A 283 4.64 0.28 13.49
CA THR A 283 3.81 1.37 13.01
C THR A 283 4.61 2.67 12.97
N VAL A 284 4.35 3.52 11.98
CA VAL A 284 4.92 4.86 11.88
C VAL A 284 3.81 5.87 11.62
N ALA A 285 3.77 6.92 12.42
CA ALA A 285 2.85 8.05 12.26
C ALA A 285 3.62 9.37 12.31
N GLY A 286 3.23 10.33 11.46
CA GLY A 286 3.75 11.70 11.53
C GLY A 286 2.84 12.59 12.39
N THR A 287 3.42 13.53 13.12
CA THR A 287 2.66 14.57 13.85
C THR A 287 2.06 15.61 12.89
N PRO A 288 0.98 16.31 13.30
CA PRO A 288 0.42 17.44 12.55
C PRO A 288 1.46 18.55 12.33
N ARG A 289 1.09 19.51 11.47
CA ARG A 289 1.92 20.69 11.25
C ARG A 289 2.02 21.48 12.55
N ASN A 290 3.23 21.63 13.08
CA ASN A 290 3.49 22.57 14.16
C ASN A 290 4.35 23.71 13.60
N PHE A 291 3.74 24.90 13.49
CA PHE A 291 4.40 26.10 12.96
C PHE A 291 5.60 26.48 13.84
N GLY A 292 6.83 26.29 13.33
CA GLY A 292 8.07 26.64 14.03
C GLY A 292 8.61 25.60 15.03
N GLU A 293 7.89 24.50 15.27
CA GLU A 293 8.37 23.39 16.10
C GLU A 293 8.79 22.19 15.24
N GLN A 294 9.60 21.31 15.83
CA GLN A 294 10.06 20.11 15.17
C GLN A 294 8.91 19.13 14.97
N SER A 295 8.63 18.77 13.72
CA SER A 295 7.76 17.64 13.44
C SER A 295 8.39 16.32 13.90
N VAL A 296 7.58 15.42 14.44
CA VAL A 296 8.02 14.16 15.05
C VAL A 296 7.45 13.00 14.25
N LEU A 297 8.26 11.97 14.03
CA LEU A 297 7.78 10.65 13.64
C LEU A 297 7.65 9.79 14.90
N ILE A 298 6.46 9.27 15.14
CA ILE A 298 6.16 8.36 16.22
C ILE A 298 6.23 6.95 15.64
N VAL A 299 7.21 6.18 16.09
CA VAL A 299 7.38 4.78 15.71
C VAL A 299 7.02 3.92 16.91
N ARG A 300 6.13 2.94 16.71
CA ARG A 300 5.78 1.97 17.74
C ARG A 300 5.96 0.55 17.27
N ARG A 301 6.34 -0.35 18.17
CA ARG A 301 6.46 -1.78 17.88
C ARG A 301 5.63 -2.61 18.86
N PHE A 302 4.87 -3.54 18.29
CA PHE A 302 4.02 -4.47 19.00
C PHE A 302 4.32 -5.89 18.53
N PHE A 303 4.04 -6.88 19.36
CA PHE A 303 3.90 -8.27 18.93
C PHE A 303 2.53 -8.49 18.27
N LEU A 304 2.41 -9.50 17.42
CA LEU A 304 1.14 -9.92 16.79
C LEU A 304 0.13 -10.51 17.78
N ASP A 305 0.48 -10.61 19.06
CA ASP A 305 -0.44 -10.89 20.16
C ASP A 305 -0.94 -9.62 20.88
N GLY A 306 -0.58 -8.43 20.38
CA GLY A 306 -1.02 -7.12 20.89
C GLY A 306 -0.10 -6.53 21.97
N ARG A 307 0.83 -7.29 22.55
CA ARG A 307 1.73 -6.76 23.57
C ARG A 307 2.73 -5.77 22.97
N VAL A 308 3.05 -4.73 23.71
CA VAL A 308 4.11 -3.78 23.37
C VAL A 308 5.46 -4.49 23.41
N ASP A 309 6.30 -4.27 22.39
CA ASP A 309 7.68 -4.76 22.39
C ASP A 309 8.57 -3.80 23.21
N SER A 310 8.75 -4.09 24.49
CA SER A 310 9.48 -3.23 25.42
C SER A 310 10.97 -3.07 25.08
N ASP A 311 11.54 -3.93 24.24
CA ASP A 311 12.95 -3.90 23.85
C ASP A 311 13.20 -2.93 22.67
N PHE A 312 12.15 -2.31 22.13
CA PHE A 312 12.22 -1.30 21.08
C PHE A 312 12.10 0.11 21.66
N GLY A 313 13.18 0.89 21.58
CA GLY A 313 13.18 2.26 22.09
C GLY A 313 12.84 2.32 23.58
N GLU A 314 11.99 3.27 23.94
CA GLU A 314 11.47 3.41 25.30
C GLU A 314 10.08 2.74 25.39
N ASN A 315 10.03 1.52 25.90
CA ASN A 315 8.79 0.74 26.05
C ASN A 315 7.98 0.65 24.74
N GLY A 316 8.63 0.21 23.66
CA GLY A 316 8.02 0.06 22.35
C GLY A 316 7.82 1.35 21.57
N LEU A 317 8.32 2.48 22.05
CA LEU A 317 8.16 3.80 21.43
C LEU A 317 9.51 4.43 21.06
N VAL A 318 9.58 4.96 19.85
CA VAL A 318 10.67 5.83 19.38
C VAL A 318 10.06 7.11 18.81
N ASN A 319 10.56 8.25 19.27
CA ASN A 319 10.26 9.56 18.69
C ASN A 319 11.47 10.03 17.88
N ILE A 320 11.29 10.21 16.57
CA ILE A 320 12.32 10.75 15.69
C ILE A 320 12.00 12.23 15.46
N PHE A 321 12.88 13.10 15.95
CA PHE A 321 12.78 14.54 15.78
C PHE A 321 13.46 14.94 14.48
N MET A 322 12.68 15.47 13.54
CA MET A 322 13.20 15.92 12.24
C MET A 322 13.43 17.43 12.29
N ALA A 323 14.66 17.82 12.61
CA ALA A 323 15.03 19.22 12.75
C ALA A 323 14.75 20.01 11.45
N ASN A 324 14.22 21.23 11.61
CA ASN A 324 13.93 22.17 10.51
C ASN A 324 12.79 21.79 9.56
N TYR A 325 11.96 20.80 9.90
CA TYR A 325 10.76 20.45 9.12
C TYR A 325 9.48 20.66 9.91
N GLU A 326 8.52 21.34 9.29
CA GLU A 326 7.22 21.66 9.90
C GLU A 326 6.18 20.54 9.65
N TRP A 327 6.43 19.67 8.67
CA TRP A 327 5.50 18.64 8.25
C TRP A 327 6.27 17.43 7.72
N ASN A 328 5.94 16.24 8.25
CA ASN A 328 6.29 14.95 7.65
C ASN A 328 5.06 14.19 7.13
N THR A 329 5.19 13.61 5.95
CA THR A 329 4.25 12.63 5.40
C THR A 329 4.97 11.29 5.31
N VAL A 330 4.42 10.27 5.96
CA VAL A 330 4.95 8.90 5.93
C VAL A 330 4.52 8.24 4.63
N ILE A 331 5.47 7.83 3.81
CA ILE A 331 5.24 7.20 2.52
C ILE A 331 5.18 5.68 2.68
N GLY A 332 6.06 5.11 3.49
CA GLY A 332 6.03 3.69 3.80
C GLY A 332 7.02 3.33 4.89
N VAL A 333 6.87 2.11 5.39
CA VAL A 333 7.76 1.49 6.37
C VAL A 333 8.02 0.05 5.96
N SER A 334 9.24 -0.42 6.15
CA SER A 334 9.60 -1.83 5.99
C SER A 334 10.59 -2.26 7.07
N ILE A 335 10.75 -3.57 7.20
CA ILE A 335 11.66 -4.21 8.13
C ILE A 335 12.56 -5.14 7.32
N ASP A 336 13.87 -5.02 7.50
CA ASP A 336 14.82 -5.90 6.81
C ASP A 336 15.15 -7.18 7.58
N SER A 337 15.93 -8.08 6.98
CA SER A 337 16.33 -9.34 7.59
C SER A 337 17.19 -9.20 8.85
N ALA A 338 17.83 -8.05 9.04
CA ALA A 338 18.55 -7.68 10.26
C ALA A 338 17.63 -7.00 11.29
N GLN A 339 16.33 -6.99 11.05
CA GLN A 339 15.29 -6.39 11.89
C GLN A 339 15.44 -4.88 12.07
N ARG A 340 16.12 -4.22 11.13
CA ARG A 340 16.22 -2.76 11.07
C ARG A 340 14.94 -2.21 10.43
N VAL A 341 14.47 -1.08 10.93
CA VAL A 341 13.26 -0.41 10.42
C VAL A 341 13.68 0.64 9.41
N ILE A 342 13.10 0.59 8.21
CA ILE A 342 13.34 1.57 7.14
C ILE A 342 12.06 2.37 6.95
N ILE A 343 12.16 3.70 7.01
CA ILE A 343 11.03 4.62 6.95
C ILE A 343 11.25 5.60 5.82
N ALA A 344 10.35 5.62 4.84
CA ALA A 344 10.33 6.65 3.79
C ALA A 344 9.35 7.77 4.17
N THR A 345 9.80 9.01 4.03
CA THR A 345 9.00 10.20 4.30
C THR A 345 9.24 11.29 3.26
N ASN A 346 8.23 12.13 3.06
CA ASN A 346 8.37 13.43 2.42
C ASN A 346 8.28 14.51 3.48
N GLN A 347 9.28 15.38 3.55
CA GLN A 347 9.40 16.41 4.59
C GLN A 347 9.32 17.81 3.99
N ARG A 348 8.55 18.70 4.60
CA ARG A 348 8.38 20.09 4.13
C ARG A 348 8.99 21.09 5.09
N LYS A 349 9.73 22.06 4.55
CA LYS A 349 10.41 23.13 5.30
C LYS A 349 9.79 24.51 5.02
N GLY A 350 8.82 24.94 5.82
CA GLY A 350 8.15 26.23 5.62
C GLY A 350 7.06 26.21 4.53
N ILE A 351 6.56 27.40 4.17
CA ILE A 351 5.34 27.56 3.35
C ILE A 351 5.59 27.36 1.84
N ASP A 352 6.77 27.66 1.30
CA ASP A 352 6.98 27.76 -0.17
C ASP A 352 8.02 26.80 -0.78
N VAL A 353 8.42 25.72 -0.08
CA VAL A 353 9.47 24.80 -0.60
C VAL A 353 8.96 23.41 -0.96
N SER A 354 9.71 22.77 -1.87
CA SER A 354 9.58 21.38 -2.27
C SER A 354 9.64 20.42 -1.06
N ASN A 355 8.92 19.31 -1.17
CA ASN A 355 9.09 18.20 -0.23
C ASN A 355 10.48 17.58 -0.44
N HIS A 356 11.20 17.32 0.64
CA HIS A 356 12.45 16.57 0.61
C HIS A 356 12.15 15.09 0.85
N ALA A 357 12.56 14.24 -0.09
CA ALA A 357 12.61 12.81 0.11
C ALA A 357 13.58 12.51 1.24
N THR A 358 13.13 11.77 2.25
CA THR A 358 13.98 11.31 3.35
C THR A 358 13.70 9.86 3.67
N VAL A 359 14.75 9.04 3.68
CA VAL A 359 14.69 7.66 4.19
C VAL A 359 15.50 7.56 5.47
N THR A 360 14.87 7.12 6.53
CA THR A 360 15.49 6.95 7.85
C THR A 360 15.60 5.47 8.17
N ARG A 361 16.75 5.04 8.73
CA ARG A 361 16.91 3.67 9.21
C ARG A 361 17.12 3.62 10.73
N LEU A 362 16.36 2.77 11.41
CA LEU A 362 16.55 2.43 12.81
C LEU A 362 17.12 1.02 12.94
N LEU A 363 17.93 0.80 13.97
CA LEU A 363 18.35 -0.53 14.40
C LEU A 363 17.16 -1.32 14.96
N ASN A 364 17.31 -2.64 15.15
CA ASN A 364 16.31 -3.48 15.81
C ASN A 364 15.99 -3.04 17.25
N SER A 365 16.90 -2.30 17.90
CA SER A 365 16.66 -1.68 19.21
C SER A 365 15.84 -0.39 19.15
N GLY A 366 15.54 0.13 17.96
CA GLY A 366 14.85 1.41 17.76
C GLY A 366 15.75 2.64 17.77
N HIS A 367 17.04 2.49 18.09
CA HIS A 367 18.00 3.58 17.95
C HIS A 367 18.26 3.90 16.48
N LEU A 368 18.48 5.19 16.17
CA LEU A 368 18.86 5.64 14.83
C LEU A 368 20.16 4.96 14.37
N ASP A 369 20.13 4.33 13.20
CA ASP A 369 21.31 3.66 12.62
C ASP A 369 22.21 4.68 11.94
N LYS A 370 23.14 5.27 12.70
CA LYS A 370 24.05 6.30 12.23
C LYS A 370 25.00 5.85 11.10
N SER A 371 25.05 4.55 10.78
CA SER A 371 25.82 4.03 9.64
C SER A 371 25.08 4.11 8.30
N PHE A 372 23.79 4.45 8.31
CA PHE A 372 22.98 4.62 7.11
C PHE A 372 23.00 6.07 6.63
N GLY A 373 23.46 6.30 5.40
CA GLY A 373 23.53 7.62 4.79
C GLY A 373 24.28 8.61 5.69
N SER A 374 23.76 9.84 5.77
CA SER A 374 24.26 10.84 6.69
C SER A 374 23.50 10.77 8.01
N LEU A 375 24.18 10.27 9.06
CA LEU A 375 23.65 10.21 10.43
C LEU A 375 22.33 9.43 10.58
N GLY A 376 22.09 8.41 9.75
CA GLY A 376 20.87 7.60 9.76
C GLY A 376 19.83 7.98 8.73
N HIS A 377 20.16 8.92 7.84
CA HIS A 377 19.25 9.44 6.83
C HIS A 377 19.87 9.46 5.43
N PHE A 378 19.11 8.99 4.45
CA PHE A 378 19.22 9.46 3.08
C PHE A 378 18.30 10.68 2.90
N GLN A 379 18.76 11.75 2.26
CA GLN A 379 17.95 12.93 1.96
C GLN A 379 18.22 13.46 0.56
N ASP A 380 17.16 13.74 -0.20
CA ASP A 380 17.24 14.40 -1.51
C ASP A 380 16.13 15.46 -1.65
N PRO A 381 16.48 16.75 -1.74
CA PRO A 381 15.49 17.84 -1.84
C PRO A 381 14.85 17.97 -3.22
N THR A 382 15.35 17.23 -4.22
CA THR A 382 14.87 17.25 -5.60
C THR A 382 13.83 16.16 -5.88
N LEU A 383 13.64 15.23 -4.94
CA LEU A 383 12.75 14.08 -5.07
C LEU A 383 11.54 14.19 -4.15
N GLN A 384 10.40 13.69 -4.63
CA GLN A 384 9.23 13.42 -3.80
C GLN A 384 8.90 11.93 -3.85
N LEU A 385 9.01 11.25 -2.72
CA LEU A 385 8.74 9.81 -2.63
C LEU A 385 7.24 9.54 -2.79
N GLN A 386 6.91 8.53 -3.56
CA GLN A 386 5.54 8.10 -3.83
C GLN A 386 5.28 6.70 -3.26
N ASN A 387 6.32 5.86 -3.19
CA ASN A 387 6.21 4.52 -2.62
C ASN A 387 7.56 4.03 -2.08
N LEU A 388 7.51 3.14 -1.09
CA LEU A 388 8.65 2.37 -0.60
C LEU A 388 8.45 0.91 -1.00
N LEU A 389 9.42 0.37 -1.73
CA LEU A 389 9.44 -1.01 -2.18
C LEU A 389 10.62 -1.69 -1.51
N PHE A 390 10.33 -2.76 -0.77
CA PHE A 390 11.34 -3.53 -0.10
C PHE A 390 11.02 -5.00 -0.29
N ASN A 391 11.88 -5.70 -1.01
CA ASN A 391 11.77 -7.13 -1.21
C ASN A 391 13.17 -7.74 -1.35
N ASP A 392 13.37 -8.94 -0.79
CA ASP A 392 14.61 -9.73 -0.89
C ASP A 392 15.90 -8.93 -0.63
N GLY A 393 15.87 -8.01 0.35
CA GLY A 393 17.03 -7.21 0.73
C GLY A 393 17.40 -6.10 -0.25
N GLU A 394 16.52 -5.76 -1.19
CA GLU A 394 16.68 -4.58 -2.04
C GLU A 394 15.67 -3.51 -1.65
N LEU A 395 16.18 -2.30 -1.35
CA LEU A 395 15.37 -1.11 -1.08
C LEU A 395 15.26 -0.24 -2.33
N LYS A 396 14.05 -0.13 -2.87
CA LYS A 396 13.71 0.74 -3.99
C LYS A 396 12.64 1.75 -3.60
N LEU A 397 12.67 2.90 -4.24
CA LEU A 397 11.72 3.97 -3.98
C LEU A 397 11.16 4.44 -5.31
N LEU A 398 9.83 4.50 -5.42
CA LEU A 398 9.19 5.27 -6.48
C LEU A 398 9.25 6.74 -6.05
N ALA A 399 9.76 7.61 -6.92
CA ALA A 399 9.86 9.03 -6.67
C ALA A 399 9.42 9.84 -7.90
N GLN A 400 9.05 11.09 -7.63
CA GLN A 400 8.79 12.10 -8.64
C GLN A 400 9.91 13.16 -8.58
N LYS A 401 10.42 13.56 -9.75
CA LYS A 401 11.42 14.62 -9.92
C LYS A 401 10.93 15.59 -10.99
N GLY A 402 10.46 16.77 -10.59
CA GLY A 402 9.70 17.63 -11.51
C GLY A 402 8.43 16.92 -11.96
N ASP A 403 8.24 16.78 -13.28
CA ASP A 403 7.09 16.06 -13.85
C ASP A 403 7.36 14.57 -14.08
N ASP A 404 8.61 14.11 -13.91
CA ASP A 404 9.01 12.73 -14.20
C ASP A 404 8.78 11.80 -13.00
N PHE A 405 8.14 10.65 -13.25
CA PHE A 405 8.21 9.50 -12.34
C PHE A 405 9.46 8.67 -12.64
N LEU A 406 10.10 8.19 -11.58
CA LEU A 406 11.28 7.35 -11.66
C LEU A 406 11.39 6.44 -10.43
N ALA A 407 12.20 5.39 -10.52
CA ALA A 407 12.60 4.61 -9.37
C ALA A 407 14.09 4.81 -9.05
N ILE A 408 14.43 4.84 -7.77
CA ILE A 408 15.82 4.81 -7.29
C ILE A 408 16.03 3.57 -6.43
N ARG A 409 17.28 3.11 -6.33
CA ARG A 409 17.72 2.05 -5.42
C ARG A 409 18.70 2.64 -4.41
N LEU A 410 18.53 2.30 -3.13
CA LEU A 410 19.50 2.63 -2.08
C LEU A 410 20.25 1.38 -1.64
N HIS A 411 21.52 1.52 -1.30
CA HIS A 411 22.29 0.45 -0.64
C HIS A 411 21.81 0.25 0.81
N LEU A 412 21.80 -1.00 1.29
CA LEU A 412 21.39 -1.39 2.65
C LEU A 412 22.55 -1.84 3.54
#